data_AF-A0A9X5BKB6-F1
#
_entry.id   AF-A0A9X5BKB6-F1
#
_cell.length_a   1.000
_cell.length_b   1.000
_cell.length_c   1.000
_cell.angle_alpha   90.00
_cell.angle_beta   90.00
_cell.angle_gamma   90.00
#
_symmetry.space_group_name_H-M   'P 1'
#
loop_
_entity.id
_entity.type
_entity.pdbx_description
1 polymer ?
#
loop_
_entity_poly.entity_id
_entity_poly.type
_entity_poly.pdbx_seq_one_letter_code
_entity_poly.pdbx_strand_id
1 'polypeptide(L)'
;MLKISDLEEKKLIVAYSMARTSKHIGLENVWRQWCIWWRDDFSVNGGALRMYDHKFVKSKTKARERVKAGENNIQDFKEYDDFLVELCVWFEENYDKTISKKCNIEILKDKLLKYKATCGNNISILFKKSGLKEQGYRLQNQTSKKHPLLLGKYLIFHKDKYGIQECVAQGTYEQMVNWINNKIEVKNENE
;
A
#
# COMPACT_ATOMS: atom_id res chain seq x y z
N MET A 1 2.05 16.50 -1.24
CA MET A 1 1.74 15.57 -0.12
C MET A 1 1.53 14.19 -0.73
N LEU A 2 2.29 13.21 -0.28
CA LEU A 2 2.24 11.84 -0.78
C LEU A 2 0.87 11.21 -0.45
N LYS A 3 0.15 10.74 -1.47
CA LYS A 3 -1.18 10.11 -1.32
C LYS A 3 -1.12 8.64 -1.75
N ILE A 4 -0.51 7.80 -0.92
CA ILE A 4 -0.41 6.36 -1.15
C ILE A 4 -1.17 5.65 -0.03
N SER A 5 -2.25 4.94 -0.38
CA SER A 5 -2.99 4.11 0.58
C SER A 5 -2.27 2.79 0.85
N ASP A 6 -2.52 2.21 2.02
CA ASP A 6 -2.00 0.93 2.49
C ASP A 6 -0.47 0.86 2.38
N LEU A 7 0.20 1.99 2.65
CA LEU A 7 1.60 2.24 2.35
C LEU A 7 2.52 1.14 2.88
N GLU A 8 2.41 0.82 4.16
CA GLU A 8 3.28 -0.15 4.82
C GLU A 8 3.09 -1.58 4.28
N GLU A 9 1.85 -1.96 3.96
CA GLU A 9 1.59 -3.26 3.35
C GLU A 9 2.18 -3.34 1.94
N LYS A 10 1.99 -2.29 1.13
CA LYS A 10 2.56 -2.19 -0.21
C LYS A 10 4.09 -2.24 -0.18
N LYS A 11 4.74 -1.52 0.75
CA LYS A 11 6.21 -1.55 0.95
C LYS A 11 6.70 -2.97 1.21
N LEU A 12 6.06 -3.70 2.11
CA LEU A 12 6.41 -5.11 2.41
C LEU A 12 6.18 -6.04 1.22
N ILE A 13 5.09 -5.87 0.47
CA ILE A 13 4.80 -6.66 -0.75
C ILE A 13 5.86 -6.44 -1.82
N VAL A 14 6.26 -5.18 -2.08
CA VAL A 14 7.31 -4.87 -3.05
C VAL A 14 8.64 -5.47 -2.62
N ALA A 15 8.98 -5.41 -1.32
CA ALA A 15 10.21 -5.99 -0.78
C ALA A 15 10.26 -7.51 -0.99
N TYR A 16 9.18 -8.18 -0.60
CA TYR A 16 9.04 -9.61 -0.76
C TYR A 16 9.10 -10.03 -2.24
N SER A 17 8.48 -9.27 -3.14
CA SER A 17 8.54 -9.50 -4.58
C SER A 17 9.95 -9.34 -5.16
N MET A 18 10.63 -8.25 -4.79
CA MET A 18 12.00 -7.95 -5.22
C MET A 18 12.98 -9.05 -4.76
N ALA A 19 12.90 -9.45 -3.49
CA ALA A 19 13.74 -10.51 -2.93
C ALA A 19 13.57 -11.84 -3.69
N ARG A 20 12.37 -12.15 -4.20
CA ARG A 20 12.12 -13.36 -5.01
C ARG A 20 12.74 -13.29 -6.40
N THR A 21 12.81 -12.12 -7.00
CA THR A 21 13.22 -11.95 -8.41
C THR A 21 14.71 -11.66 -8.61
N SER A 22 15.51 -11.60 -7.54
CA SER A 22 16.96 -11.30 -7.60
C SER A 22 17.31 -9.96 -8.26
N LYS A 23 16.36 -9.02 -8.35
CA LYS A 23 16.64 -7.71 -8.94
C LYS A 23 17.49 -6.89 -7.95
N HIS A 24 18.49 -6.20 -8.47
CA HIS A 24 19.25 -5.20 -7.71
C HIS A 24 18.29 -4.18 -7.08
N ILE A 25 18.46 -3.90 -5.79
CA ILE A 25 17.71 -2.87 -5.07
C ILE A 25 18.19 -1.52 -5.58
N GLY A 26 17.41 -0.89 -6.44
CA GLY A 26 17.68 0.45 -6.96
C GLY A 26 16.37 1.15 -7.31
N LEU A 27 16.40 2.47 -7.29
CA LEU A 27 15.21 3.33 -7.43
C LEU A 27 14.30 2.88 -8.59
N GLU A 28 14.86 2.73 -9.79
CA GLU A 28 14.07 2.33 -10.96
C GLU A 28 13.43 0.94 -10.82
N ASN A 29 14.15 -0.02 -10.23
CA ASN A 29 13.63 -1.38 -10.08
C ASN A 29 12.52 -1.44 -9.02
N VAL A 30 12.69 -0.73 -7.91
CA VAL A 30 11.68 -0.61 -6.86
C VAL A 30 10.43 0.09 -7.41
N TRP A 31 10.60 1.22 -8.09
CA TRP A 31 9.49 1.95 -8.72
C TRP A 31 8.75 1.11 -9.76
N ARG A 32 9.48 0.43 -10.67
CA ARG A 32 8.88 -0.48 -11.65
C ARG A 32 8.12 -1.59 -10.97
N GLN A 33 8.68 -2.20 -9.92
CA GLN A 33 8.01 -3.27 -9.18
C GLN A 33 6.73 -2.78 -8.50
N TRP A 34 6.73 -1.57 -7.94
CA TRP A 34 5.54 -0.94 -7.37
C TRP A 34 4.44 -0.72 -8.43
N CYS A 35 4.83 -0.15 -9.58
CA CYS A 35 3.91 0.18 -10.66
C CYS A 35 3.31 -1.02 -11.39
N ILE A 36 3.79 -2.25 -11.14
CA ILE A 36 3.13 -3.47 -11.63
C ILE A 36 1.72 -3.60 -11.04
N TRP A 37 1.53 -3.20 -9.77
CA TRP A 37 0.25 -3.33 -9.08
C TRP A 37 -0.43 -2.00 -8.80
N TRP A 38 0.34 -0.93 -8.55
CA TRP A 38 -0.21 0.35 -8.09
C TRP A 38 0.41 1.51 -8.87
N ARG A 39 0.22 1.51 -10.20
CA ARG A 39 0.67 2.62 -11.06
C ARG A 39 0.06 3.96 -10.66
N ASP A 40 -1.19 3.94 -10.21
CA ASP A 40 -1.95 5.14 -9.88
C ASP A 40 -1.41 5.86 -8.63
N ASP A 41 -0.67 5.16 -7.76
CA ASP A 41 0.04 5.78 -6.63
C ASP A 41 1.04 6.83 -7.12
N PHE A 42 1.61 6.64 -8.31
CA PHE A 42 2.51 7.57 -8.98
C PHE A 42 1.78 8.35 -10.10
N SER A 43 0.56 8.84 -9.83
CA SER A 43 -0.18 9.72 -10.71
C SER A 43 -0.58 11.02 -10.01
N VAL A 44 -0.30 12.16 -10.63
CA VAL A 44 -0.61 13.49 -10.09
C VAL A 44 -1.41 14.27 -11.12
N ASN A 45 -2.54 14.86 -10.70
CA ASN A 45 -3.46 15.62 -11.57
C ASN A 45 -3.91 14.84 -12.82
N GLY A 46 -4.17 13.53 -12.67
CA GLY A 46 -4.58 12.64 -13.77
C GLY A 46 -3.45 12.21 -14.71
N GLY A 47 -2.21 12.68 -14.48
CA GLY A 47 -1.04 12.30 -15.26
C GLY A 47 -0.11 11.35 -14.50
N ALA A 48 0.23 10.22 -15.11
CA ALA A 48 1.22 9.30 -14.54
C ALA A 48 2.62 9.91 -14.56
N LEU A 49 3.29 9.90 -13.41
CA LEU A 49 4.65 10.37 -13.25
C LEU A 49 5.61 9.59 -14.15
N ARG A 50 6.70 10.26 -14.54
CA ARG A 50 7.77 9.68 -15.36
C ARG A 50 9.08 9.83 -14.62
N MET A 51 9.92 8.82 -14.67
CA MET A 51 11.28 8.90 -14.15
C MET A 51 12.27 9.24 -15.27
N TYR A 52 13.05 10.30 -15.09
CA TYR A 52 14.18 10.66 -15.94
C TYR A 52 15.39 10.88 -15.05
N ASP A 53 16.47 10.15 -15.30
CA ASP A 53 17.70 10.21 -14.50
C ASP A 53 17.45 10.13 -12.98
N HIS A 54 16.72 9.09 -12.56
CA HIS A 54 16.34 8.85 -11.16
C HIS A 54 15.49 9.95 -10.49
N LYS A 55 14.93 10.89 -11.25
CA LYS A 55 14.02 11.94 -10.75
C LYS A 55 12.64 11.84 -11.36
N PHE A 56 11.61 12.11 -10.56
CA PHE A 56 10.24 12.23 -11.05
C PHE A 56 10.00 13.57 -11.75
N VAL A 57 9.56 13.47 -12.99
CA VAL A 57 9.30 14.59 -13.91
C VAL A 57 7.92 14.45 -14.56
N LYS A 58 7.32 15.57 -14.94
CA LYS A 58 6.06 15.61 -15.70
C LYS A 58 6.22 15.10 -17.12
N SER A 59 7.35 15.40 -17.76
CA SER A 59 7.65 15.01 -19.14
C SER A 59 9.13 14.72 -19.32
N LYS A 60 9.45 13.54 -19.87
CA LYS A 60 10.84 13.17 -20.19
C LYS A 60 11.46 14.08 -21.26
N THR A 61 10.66 14.52 -22.24
CA THR A 61 11.13 15.40 -23.31
C THR A 61 11.56 16.75 -22.76
N LYS A 62 10.70 17.37 -21.94
CA LYS A 62 11.02 18.66 -21.29
C LYS A 62 12.19 18.54 -20.32
N ALA A 63 12.24 17.47 -19.54
CA ALA A 63 13.37 17.21 -18.65
C ALA A 63 14.71 17.12 -19.42
N ARG A 64 14.72 16.42 -20.56
CA ARG A 64 15.91 16.33 -21.42
C ARG A 64 16.35 17.68 -21.98
N GLU A 65 15.41 18.52 -22.39
CA GLU A 65 15.70 19.88 -22.87
C GLU A 65 16.28 20.76 -21.76
N ARG A 66 15.72 20.70 -20.56
CA ARG A 66 16.22 21.40 -19.36
C ARG A 66 17.66 20.99 -19.02
N VAL A 67 17.97 19.69 -19.01
CA VAL A 67 19.35 19.21 -18.82
C VAL A 67 20.29 19.72 -19.91
N LYS A 68 19.87 19.70 -21.18
CA LYS A 68 20.69 20.24 -22.29
C LYS A 68 20.95 21.74 -22.16
N ALA A 69 20.02 22.48 -21.55
CA ALA A 69 20.17 23.90 -21.25
C ALA A 69 21.03 24.16 -20.00
N GLY A 70 21.58 23.13 -19.37
CA GLY A 70 22.43 23.24 -18.18
C GLY A 70 21.67 23.31 -16.85
N GLU A 71 20.37 23.01 -16.84
CA GLU A 71 19.59 22.99 -15.60
C GLU A 71 19.88 21.71 -14.80
N ASN A 72 20.36 21.90 -13.56
CA ASN A 72 20.73 20.80 -12.67
C ASN A 72 19.55 20.26 -11.83
N ASN A 73 18.45 21.01 -11.73
CA ASN A 73 17.28 20.61 -10.95
C ASN A 73 16.04 20.42 -11.85
N ILE A 74 15.92 19.23 -12.41
CA ILE A 74 14.78 18.85 -13.26
C ILE A 74 13.61 18.21 -12.49
N GLN A 75 13.75 18.06 -11.17
CA GLN A 75 12.78 17.37 -10.32
C GLN A 75 11.49 18.17 -10.21
N ASP A 76 10.37 17.56 -10.59
CA ASP A 76 9.04 18.19 -10.50
C ASP A 76 8.25 17.73 -9.27
N PHE A 77 8.61 16.57 -8.68
CA PHE A 77 7.83 15.91 -7.61
C PHE A 77 8.73 15.35 -6.51
N LYS A 78 9.30 16.25 -5.70
CA LYS A 78 10.30 15.89 -4.69
C LYS A 78 9.80 14.87 -3.68
N GLU A 79 8.55 14.96 -3.23
CA GLU A 79 8.02 14.04 -2.25
C GLU A 79 7.98 12.57 -2.73
N TYR A 80 7.84 12.36 -4.04
CA TYR A 80 7.83 11.02 -4.62
C TYR A 80 9.24 10.46 -4.79
N ASP A 81 10.21 11.33 -5.06
CA ASP A 81 11.62 10.95 -5.11
C ASP A 81 12.13 10.61 -3.70
N ASP A 82 11.84 11.46 -2.72
CA ASP A 82 12.19 11.22 -1.31
C ASP A 82 11.59 9.90 -0.82
N PHE A 83 10.31 9.66 -1.09
CA PHE A 83 9.64 8.40 -0.76
C PHE A 83 10.35 7.18 -1.34
N LEU A 84 10.75 7.24 -2.62
CA LEU A 84 11.39 6.10 -3.28
C LEU A 84 12.80 5.87 -2.74
N VAL A 85 13.54 6.93 -2.40
CA VAL A 85 14.84 6.85 -1.73
C VAL A 85 14.68 6.20 -0.36
N GLU A 86 13.75 6.66 0.46
CA GLU A 86 13.45 6.07 1.77
C GLU A 86 13.07 4.59 1.65
N LEU A 87 12.28 4.22 0.63
CA LEU A 87 11.92 2.83 0.38
C LEU A 87 13.13 1.98 0.00
N CYS A 88 14.06 2.50 -0.79
CA CYS A 88 15.31 1.81 -1.10
C CYS A 88 16.17 1.61 0.14
N VAL A 89 16.37 2.64 0.96
CA VAL A 89 17.11 2.55 2.23
C VAL A 89 16.48 1.50 3.14
N TRP A 90 15.15 1.55 3.31
CA TRP A 90 14.43 0.57 4.11
C TRP A 90 14.61 -0.86 3.57
N PHE A 91 14.67 -1.07 2.25
CA PHE A 91 14.95 -2.41 1.69
C PHE A 91 16.36 -2.88 2.00
N GLU A 92 17.35 -2.01 1.90
CA GLU A 92 18.74 -2.36 2.20
C GLU A 92 18.92 -2.73 3.68
N GLU A 93 18.25 -2.03 4.59
CA GLU A 93 18.23 -2.35 6.03
C GLU A 93 17.51 -3.68 6.34
N ASN A 94 16.57 -4.08 5.49
CA ASN A 94 15.74 -5.27 5.71
C ASN A 94 16.17 -6.49 4.87
N TYR A 95 17.17 -6.33 4.00
CA TYR A 95 17.73 -7.38 3.17
C TYR A 95 19.20 -7.63 3.53
N ASP A 96 19.44 -8.72 4.25
CA ASP A 96 20.78 -9.07 4.72
C ASP A 96 21.58 -9.75 3.60
N LYS A 97 22.62 -9.06 3.11
CA LYS A 97 23.49 -9.54 2.02
C LYS A 97 24.40 -10.70 2.46
N THR A 98 24.52 -10.98 3.76
CA THR A 98 25.37 -12.06 4.31
C THR A 98 24.67 -13.41 4.37
N ILE A 99 23.33 -13.43 4.32
CA ILE A 99 22.54 -14.67 4.33
C ILE A 99 22.02 -15.02 2.94
N SER A 100 21.60 -16.29 2.78
CA SER A 100 21.06 -16.75 1.50
C SER A 100 19.81 -15.99 1.08
N LYS A 101 19.62 -15.83 -0.23
CA LYS A 101 18.38 -15.29 -0.84
C LYS A 101 17.12 -15.98 -0.29
N LYS A 102 17.16 -17.31 -0.15
CA LYS A 102 16.03 -18.10 0.38
C LYS A 102 15.67 -17.68 1.80
N CYS A 103 16.67 -17.43 2.65
CA CYS A 103 16.46 -16.96 4.02
C CYS A 103 15.83 -15.56 4.04
N ASN A 104 16.36 -14.62 3.26
CA ASN A 104 15.77 -13.28 3.11
C ASN A 104 14.30 -13.33 2.67
N ILE A 105 13.97 -14.20 1.70
CA ILE A 105 12.59 -14.36 1.21
C ILE A 105 11.65 -14.79 2.34
N GLU A 106 12.03 -15.78 3.15
CA GLU A 106 11.18 -16.23 4.26
C GLU A 106 11.08 -15.17 5.37
N ILE A 107 12.16 -14.46 5.69
CA ILE A 107 12.12 -13.35 6.68
C ILE A 107 11.14 -12.26 6.23
N LEU A 108 11.22 -11.82 4.97
CA LEU A 108 10.32 -10.77 4.45
C LEU A 108 8.87 -11.25 4.34
N LYS A 109 8.66 -12.52 3.99
CA LYS A 109 7.34 -13.15 3.99
C LYS A 109 6.74 -13.17 5.38
N ASP A 110 7.51 -13.56 6.39
CA ASP A 110 7.04 -13.59 7.78
C ASP A 110 6.72 -12.20 8.29
N LYS A 111 7.56 -11.19 8.00
CA LYS A 111 7.27 -9.79 8.30
C LYS A 111 5.94 -9.34 7.69
N LEU A 112 5.72 -9.65 6.41
CA LEU A 112 4.47 -9.33 5.69
C LEU A 112 3.25 -10.04 6.28
N LEU A 113 3.34 -11.34 6.58
CA LEU A 113 2.23 -12.09 7.16
C LEU A 113 1.91 -11.64 8.59
N LYS A 114 2.93 -11.29 9.39
CA LYS A 114 2.75 -10.69 10.72
C LYS A 114 2.03 -9.35 10.63
N TYR A 115 2.47 -8.48 9.72
CA TYR A 115 1.82 -7.18 9.49
C TYR A 115 0.33 -7.35 9.12
N LYS A 116 0.02 -8.24 8.16
CA LYS A 116 -1.37 -8.57 7.78
C LYS A 116 -2.21 -9.10 8.94
N ALA A 117 -1.62 -9.91 9.82
CA ALA A 117 -2.30 -10.40 11.02
C ALA A 117 -2.60 -9.24 11.99
N THR A 118 -1.65 -8.33 12.19
CA THR A 118 -1.84 -7.10 12.99
C THR A 118 -2.97 -6.25 12.43
N CYS A 119 -3.01 -6.00 11.12
CA CYS A 119 -4.10 -5.28 10.46
C CYS A 119 -5.46 -5.95 10.71
N GLY A 120 -5.54 -7.28 10.57
CA GLY A 120 -6.77 -8.03 10.84
C GLY A 120 -7.23 -7.92 12.30
N ASN A 121 -6.29 -7.96 13.24
CA ASN A 121 -6.59 -7.78 14.67
C ASN A 121 -7.07 -6.36 14.96
N ASN A 122 -6.41 -5.34 14.41
CA ASN A 122 -6.77 -3.94 14.60
C ASN A 122 -8.17 -3.64 14.08
N ILE A 123 -8.53 -4.08 12.86
CA ILE A 123 -9.90 -3.93 12.34
C ILE A 123 -10.90 -4.67 13.23
N SER A 124 -10.57 -5.88 13.68
CA SER A 124 -11.47 -6.65 14.55
C SER A 124 -11.74 -5.94 15.87
N ILE A 125 -10.72 -5.29 16.46
CA ILE A 125 -10.86 -4.50 17.68
C ILE A 125 -11.70 -3.24 17.42
N LEU A 126 -11.40 -2.50 16.35
CA LEU A 126 -12.13 -1.31 15.96
C LEU A 126 -13.61 -1.63 15.69
N PHE A 127 -13.88 -2.68 14.92
CA PHE A 127 -15.24 -3.14 14.62
C PHE A 127 -16.02 -3.52 15.89
N LYS A 128 -15.39 -4.19 16.86
CA LYS A 128 -16.04 -4.49 18.14
C LYS A 128 -16.36 -3.21 18.93
N LYS A 129 -15.44 -2.24 18.96
CA LYS A 129 -15.64 -0.97 19.67
C LYS A 129 -16.71 -0.07 19.02
N SER A 130 -16.95 -0.24 17.72
CA SER A 130 -17.90 0.59 16.97
C SER A 130 -19.38 0.33 17.30
N GLY A 131 -19.72 -0.77 18.00
CA GLY A 131 -21.12 -1.15 18.25
C GLY A 131 -21.87 -1.66 17.01
N LEU A 132 -21.18 -1.84 15.87
CA LEU A 132 -21.80 -2.30 14.61
C LEU A 132 -22.25 -3.77 14.70
N LYS A 133 -21.58 -4.59 15.51
CA LYS A 133 -21.94 -6.00 15.65
C LYS A 133 -23.35 -6.15 16.24
N GLU A 134 -23.66 -5.32 17.23
CA GLU A 134 -24.95 -5.24 17.92
C GLU A 134 -26.06 -4.76 16.98
N GLN A 135 -25.70 -3.97 15.97
CA GLN A 135 -26.59 -3.51 14.90
C GLN A 135 -26.76 -4.53 13.76
N GLY A 136 -26.26 -5.76 13.93
CA GLY A 136 -26.42 -6.84 12.96
C GLY A 136 -25.33 -6.90 11.87
N TYR A 137 -24.30 -6.06 11.94
CA TYR A 137 -23.17 -6.15 11.01
C TYR A 137 -22.22 -7.30 11.36
N ARG A 138 -21.53 -7.84 10.35
CA ARG A 138 -20.53 -8.90 10.50
C ARG A 138 -19.28 -8.59 9.69
N LEU A 139 -18.12 -8.61 10.34
CA LEU A 139 -16.81 -8.49 9.70
C LEU A 139 -16.29 -9.88 9.28
N GLN A 140 -15.77 -9.98 8.06
CA GLN A 140 -15.05 -11.15 7.57
C GLN A 140 -13.68 -10.74 7.02
N ASN A 141 -12.62 -11.37 7.52
CA ASN A 141 -11.27 -11.21 7.00
C ASN A 141 -11.02 -12.23 5.86
N GLN A 142 -10.75 -11.73 4.65
CA GLN A 142 -10.46 -12.51 3.44
C GLN A 142 -8.98 -12.45 3.04
N THR A 143 -8.11 -11.99 3.94
CA THR A 143 -6.67 -11.87 3.67
C THR A 143 -6.05 -13.26 3.48
N SER A 144 -5.56 -13.52 2.28
CA SER A 144 -4.95 -14.81 1.95
C SER A 144 -3.53 -14.92 2.48
N LYS A 145 -3.26 -15.97 3.26
CA LYS A 145 -1.89 -16.37 3.63
C LYS A 145 -1.14 -17.07 2.48
N LYS A 146 -1.88 -17.66 1.54
CA LYS A 146 -1.33 -18.37 0.37
C LYS A 146 -0.89 -17.43 -0.76
N HIS A 147 -1.48 -16.23 -0.81
CA HIS A 147 -1.19 -15.21 -1.81
C HIS A 147 -0.67 -13.92 -1.15
N PRO A 148 0.55 -13.95 -0.57
CA PRO A 148 1.10 -12.84 0.20
C PRO A 148 1.26 -11.55 -0.61
N LEU A 149 1.40 -11.62 -1.94
CA LEU A 149 1.54 -10.45 -2.82
C LEU A 149 0.23 -9.68 -3.05
N LEU A 150 -0.93 -10.21 -2.63
CA LEU A 150 -2.19 -9.48 -2.71
C LEU A 150 -2.36 -8.65 -1.45
N LEU A 151 -2.94 -7.45 -1.55
CA LEU A 151 -3.33 -6.66 -0.37
C LEU A 151 -4.34 -7.43 0.49
N GLY A 152 -4.35 -7.14 1.79
CA GLY A 152 -5.38 -7.61 2.70
C GLY A 152 -6.75 -7.22 2.18
N LYS A 153 -7.71 -8.16 2.25
CA LYS A 153 -9.09 -7.92 1.85
C LYS A 153 -10.01 -8.23 3.01
N TYR A 154 -10.96 -7.34 3.23
CA TYR A 154 -11.90 -7.40 4.32
C TYR A 154 -13.29 -7.10 3.77
N LEU A 155 -14.30 -7.76 4.35
CA LEU A 155 -15.69 -7.62 3.97
C LEU A 155 -16.52 -7.31 5.21
N ILE A 156 -17.48 -6.40 5.10
CA ILE A 156 -18.54 -6.22 6.09
C ILE A 156 -19.86 -6.59 5.43
N PHE A 157 -20.63 -7.37 6.18
CA PHE A 157 -21.98 -7.76 5.81
C PHE A 157 -22.99 -7.16 6.78
N HIS A 158 -24.21 -6.92 6.31
CA HIS A 158 -25.34 -6.54 7.14
C HIS A 158 -26.54 -7.40 6.78
N LYS A 159 -27.39 -7.69 7.76
CA LYS A 159 -28.68 -8.33 7.49
C LYS A 159 -29.71 -7.26 7.20
N ASP A 160 -30.35 -7.36 6.05
CA ASP A 160 -31.48 -6.50 5.73
C ASP A 160 -32.73 -6.87 6.56
N LYS A 161 -33.80 -6.09 6.37
CA LYS A 161 -35.09 -6.30 7.05
C LYS A 161 -35.78 -7.63 6.73
N TYR A 162 -35.31 -8.36 5.71
CA TYR A 162 -35.81 -9.67 5.30
C TYR A 162 -34.89 -10.81 5.76
N GLY A 163 -33.82 -10.49 6.50
CA GLY A 163 -32.85 -11.46 7.00
C GLY A 163 -31.80 -11.89 5.97
N ILE A 164 -31.79 -11.29 4.78
CA ILE A 164 -30.81 -11.53 3.73
C ILE A 164 -29.49 -10.84 4.10
N GLN A 165 -28.39 -11.59 4.00
CA GLN A 165 -27.07 -11.07 4.31
C GLN A 165 -26.43 -10.47 3.05
N GLU A 166 -26.22 -9.15 3.06
CA GLU A 166 -25.61 -8.42 1.94
C GLU A 166 -24.23 -7.90 2.29
N CYS A 167 -23.31 -7.87 1.32
CA CYS A 167 -22.01 -7.24 1.49
C CYS A 167 -22.15 -5.73 1.29
N VAL A 168 -22.01 -4.97 2.38
CA VAL A 168 -22.20 -3.52 2.40
C VAL A 168 -20.90 -2.73 2.30
N ALA A 169 -19.76 -3.40 2.54
CA ALA A 169 -18.44 -2.83 2.33
C ALA A 169 -17.42 -3.92 2.03
N GLN A 170 -16.50 -3.61 1.12
CA GLN A 170 -15.33 -4.42 0.83
C GLN A 170 -14.14 -3.53 0.56
N GLY A 171 -12.95 -3.91 1.04
CA GLY A 171 -11.77 -3.10 0.82
C GLY A 171 -10.50 -3.61 1.49
N THR A 172 -9.46 -2.79 1.38
CA THR A 172 -8.17 -2.92 2.05
C THR A 172 -8.26 -2.51 3.52
N TYR A 173 -7.14 -2.57 4.24
CA TYR A 173 -7.12 -2.23 5.66
C TYR A 173 -7.58 -0.79 5.90
N GLU A 174 -6.97 0.18 5.22
CA GLU A 174 -7.30 1.60 5.42
C GLU A 174 -8.73 1.93 4.98
N GLN A 175 -9.18 1.35 3.86
CA GLN A 175 -10.55 1.54 3.37
C GLN A 175 -11.60 1.09 4.40
N MET A 176 -11.37 -0.05 5.06
CA MET A 176 -12.28 -0.54 6.08
C MET A 176 -12.23 0.26 7.38
N VAL A 177 -11.04 0.72 7.79
CA VAL A 177 -10.91 1.61 8.96
C VAL A 177 -11.73 2.87 8.74
N ASN A 178 -11.57 3.51 7.57
CA ASN A 178 -12.33 4.72 7.22
C ASN A 178 -13.84 4.44 7.18
N TRP A 179 -14.27 3.32 6.58
CA TRP A 179 -15.68 2.96 6.53
C TRP A 179 -16.29 2.79 7.93
N ILE A 180 -15.58 2.12 8.85
CA ILE A 180 -16.06 1.92 10.22
C ILE A 180 -16.13 3.26 10.97
N ASN A 181 -15.10 4.09 10.86
CA ASN A 181 -15.07 5.40 11.53
C ASN A 181 -16.19 6.31 11.03
N ASN A 182 -16.42 6.39 9.72
CA ASN A 182 -17.52 7.18 9.15
C ASN A 182 -18.88 6.72 9.67
N LYS A 183 -19.07 5.40 9.91
CA LYS A 183 -20.31 4.89 10.51
C LYS A 183 -20.48 5.27 11.98
N ILE A 184 -19.37 5.39 12.73
CA ILE A 184 -19.39 5.87 14.12
C ILE A 184 -19.74 7.36 14.16
N GLU A 185 -19.14 8.17 13.28
CA GLU A 185 -19.36 9.62 13.24
C GLU A 185 -20.82 9.98 12.91
N VAL A 186 -21.38 9.36 11.87
CA VAL A 186 -22.80 9.54 11.51
C VAL A 186 -23.74 9.15 12.67
N LYS A 187 -23.34 8.21 13.53
CA LYS A 187 -24.14 7.86 14.70
C LYS A 187 -24.14 9.01 15.73
N ASN A 188 -22.97 9.58 16.03
CA ASN A 188 -22.83 10.64 17.01
C ASN A 188 -23.49 11.96 16.58
N GLU A 189 -23.68 12.19 15.29
CA GLU A 189 -24.40 13.37 14.77
C GLU A 189 -25.94 13.24 14.88
N ASN A 190 -26.46 12.01 15.06
CA ASN A 190 -27.89 11.73 15.13
C ASN A 190 -28.39 11.40 16.56
N GLU A 191 -27.52 11.48 17.57
CA GLU A 191 -27.82 11.37 19.00
C GLU A 191 -27.82 12.76 19.66
#